data_AF-A0A4S8M6M5-F1
#
_entry.id   AF-A0A4S8M6M5-F1
#
_cell.length_a   1.000
_cell.length_b   1.000
_cell.length_c   1.000
_cell.angle_alpha   90.00
_cell.angle_beta   90.00
_cell.angle_gamma   90.00
#
_symmetry.space_group_name_H-M   'P 1'
#
loop_
_entity.id
_entity.type
_entity.pdbx_description
1 polymer ?
#
loop_
_entity_poly.entity_id
_entity_poly.type
_entity_poly.pdbx_seq_one_letter_code
_entity_poly.pdbx_strand_id
1 'polypeptide(L)'
;DPDPSTQLLNQLTTLAVPLFTHQFRNHIFLALIQGDTARLVRCDRSGAIVIGSFCYAQEPYPADFHCRFANATSNARGQDTTVHRLS
;
A
#
# COMPACT_ATOMS: atom_id res chain seq x y z
N ASP A 1 -14.09 5.65 23.37
CA ASP A 1 -13.13 5.81 22.28
C ASP A 1 -12.84 4.49 21.60
N PRO A 2 -12.70 4.46 20.26
CA PRO A 2 -12.23 3.27 19.57
C PRO A 2 -10.82 2.90 20.03
N ASP A 3 -10.52 1.60 20.11
CA ASP A 3 -9.17 1.10 20.34
C ASP A 3 -8.20 1.66 19.26
N PRO A 4 -6.94 1.97 19.59
CA PRO A 4 -5.97 2.50 18.63
C PRO A 4 -5.86 1.70 17.32
N SER A 5 -6.05 0.38 17.37
CA SER A 5 -6.03 -0.48 16.18
C SER A 5 -7.19 -0.18 15.23
N THR A 6 -8.38 0.03 15.80
CA THR A 6 -9.60 0.41 15.06
C THR A 6 -9.45 1.79 14.44
N GLN A 7 -8.84 2.73 15.17
CA GLN A 7 -8.58 4.07 14.65
C GLN A 7 -7.59 4.05 13.47
N LEU A 8 -6.50 3.27 13.58
CA LEU A 8 -5.54 3.08 12.49
C LEU A 8 -6.23 2.46 11.27
N LEU A 9 -7.04 1.42 11.46
CA LEU A 9 -7.77 0.78 10.36
C LEU A 9 -8.71 1.76 9.64
N ASN A 10 -9.41 2.61 10.40
CA ASN A 10 -10.29 3.65 9.83
C ASN A 10 -9.50 4.67 9.00
N GLN A 11 -8.32 5.08 9.47
CA GLN A 11 -7.43 5.98 8.72
C GLN A 11 -6.93 5.32 7.42
N LEU A 12 -6.48 4.07 7.50
CA LEU A 12 -6.02 3.33 6.33
C LEU A 12 -7.14 3.14 5.30
N THR A 13 -8.36 2.85 5.77
CA THR A 13 -9.54 2.70 4.91
C THR A 13 -9.88 4.01 4.20
N THR A 14 -9.87 5.13 4.93
CA THR A 14 -10.11 6.47 4.37
C THR A 14 -9.12 6.83 3.27
N LEU A 15 -7.85 6.41 3.40
CA LEU A 15 -6.83 6.61 2.38
C LEU A 15 -6.96 5.63 1.20
N ALA A 16 -7.30 4.37 1.47
CA ALA A 16 -7.31 3.31 0.46
C ALA A 16 -8.53 3.37 -0.47
N VAL A 17 -9.71 3.68 0.06
CA VAL A 17 -10.97 3.68 -0.72
C VAL A 17 -10.90 4.57 -1.97
N PRO A 18 -10.45 5.83 -1.91
CA PRO A 18 -10.34 6.68 -3.10
C PRO A 18 -9.38 6.13 -4.17
N LEU A 19 -8.32 5.42 -3.76
CA LEU A 19 -7.37 4.81 -4.70
C LEU A 19 -8.05 3.69 -5.52
N PHE A 20 -8.86 2.87 -4.86
CA PHE A 20 -9.62 1.81 -5.54
C PHE A 20 -10.76 2.36 -6.40
N THR A 21 -11.46 3.40 -5.93
CA THR A 21 -12.67 3.92 -6.57
C THR A 21 -12.37 4.90 -7.71
N HIS A 22 -11.39 5.78 -7.55
CA HIS A 22 -11.16 6.89 -8.47
C HIS A 22 -9.86 6.78 -9.28
N GLN A 23 -8.86 6.06 -8.76
CA GLN A 23 -7.60 5.85 -9.48
C GLN A 23 -7.52 4.48 -10.15
N PHE A 24 -8.64 3.75 -10.18
CA PHE A 24 -8.77 2.42 -10.78
C PHE A 24 -7.63 1.48 -10.36
N ARG A 25 -7.39 1.39 -9.05
CA ARG A 25 -6.40 0.45 -8.51
C ARG A 25 -7.04 -0.92 -8.27
N ASN A 26 -6.31 -1.99 -8.58
CA ASN A 26 -6.62 -3.37 -8.17
C ASN A 26 -5.97 -3.74 -6.84
N HIS A 27 -4.78 -3.18 -6.58
CA HIS A 27 -4.08 -3.27 -5.30
C HIS A 27 -3.27 -2.01 -5.05
N ILE A 28 -2.92 -1.78 -3.79
CA ILE A 28 -2.05 -0.70 -3.34
C ILE A 28 -0.98 -1.24 -2.41
N PHE A 29 0.12 -0.51 -2.28
CA PHE A 29 1.16 -0.78 -1.29
C PHE A 29 1.24 0.36 -0.30
N LEU A 30 1.42 0.02 0.97
CA LEU A 30 1.56 0.96 2.08
C LEU A 30 2.82 0.60 2.86
N ALA A 31 3.56 1.61 3.31
CA ALA A 31 4.61 1.47 4.30
C ALA A 31 4.10 2.06 5.61
N LEU A 32 3.88 1.21 6.61
CA LEU A 32 3.49 1.63 7.96
C LEU A 32 4.76 1.83 8.78
N ILE A 33 5.03 3.07 9.18
CA ILE A 33 6.21 3.42 9.97
C ILE A 33 5.81 3.58 11.43
N GLN A 34 6.54 2.92 12.32
CA GLN A 34 6.37 3.01 13.76
C GLN A 34 7.73 3.05 14.45
N GLY A 35 8.10 4.22 14.96
CA GLY A 35 9.42 4.43 15.54
C GLY A 35 10.50 4.22 14.48
N ASP A 36 11.45 3.32 14.76
CA ASP A 36 12.54 2.88 13.89
C ASP A 36 12.18 1.65 13.04
N THR A 37 10.95 1.15 13.16
CA THR A 37 10.47 -0.02 12.43
C THR A 37 9.44 0.31 11.36
N ALA A 38 9.36 -0.54 10.35
CA ALA A 38 8.39 -0.45 9.28
C ALA A 38 7.74 -1.81 9.00
N ARG A 39 6.53 -1.75 8.45
CA ARG A 39 5.87 -2.89 7.78
C ARG A 39 5.49 -2.48 6.37
N LEU A 40 5.79 -3.35 5.41
CA LEU A 40 5.25 -3.23 4.06
C LEU A 40 3.95 -4.02 3.97
N VAL A 41 2.93 -3.38 3.40
CA VAL A 41 1.58 -3.94 3.27
C VAL A 41 1.16 -3.87 1.82
N ARG A 42 0.65 -4.98 1.27
CA ARG A 42 -0.09 -4.99 0.00
C ARG A 42 -1.57 -5.19 0.32
N CYS A 43 -2.42 -4.23 -0.03
CA CYS A 43 -3.87 -4.35 0.12
C CYS A 43 -4.54 -4.46 -1.25
N ASP A 44 -5.57 -5.28 -1.33
CA ASP A 44 -6.52 -5.30 -2.45
C ASP A 44 -7.96 -5.32 -1.90
N ARG A 45 -8.95 -5.53 -2.77
CA ARG A 45 -10.37 -5.54 -2.38
C ARG A 45 -10.74 -6.74 -1.50
N SER A 46 -9.89 -7.77 -1.41
CA SER A 46 -10.15 -8.98 -0.64
C SER A 46 -9.44 -9.00 0.71
N GLY A 47 -8.44 -8.13 0.92
CA GLY A 47 -7.75 -8.02 2.20
C GLY A 47 -6.36 -7.41 2.07
N ALA A 48 -5.49 -7.76 3.02
CA ALA A 48 -4.12 -7.25 3.08
C ALA A 48 -3.11 -8.34 3.43
N ILE A 49 -1.97 -8.32 2.75
CA ILE A 49 -0.77 -9.09 3.10
C ILE A 49 0.17 -8.13 3.81
N VAL A 50 0.54 -8.46 5.04
CA VAL A 50 1.40 -7.64 5.90
C VAL A 50 2.70 -8.39 6.15
N ILE A 51 3.83 -7.77 5.80
CA ILE A 51 5.15 -8.31 6.12
C ILE A 51 5.46 -8.06 7.60
N GLY A 52 6.26 -8.93 8.21
CA GLY A 52 6.78 -8.75 9.56
C GLY A 52 7.47 -7.40 9.74
N SER A 53 7.49 -6.90 10.98
CA SER A 53 8.16 -5.64 11.31
C SER A 53 9.66 -5.76 11.08
N PHE A 54 10.29 -4.73 10.52
CA PHE A 54 11.74 -4.67 10.33
C PHE A 54 12.28 -3.27 10.65
N CYS A 55 13.54 -3.16 11.07
CA CYS A 55 14.19 -1.86 11.29
C CYS A 55 14.56 -1.23 9.93
N TYR A 56 13.85 -0.18 9.52
CA TYR A 56 14.01 0.36 8.17
C TYR A 56 15.34 1.13 7.96
N ALA A 57 16.04 1.46 9.05
CA ALA A 57 17.36 2.09 8.99
C ALA A 57 18.50 1.07 8.82
N GLN A 58 18.24 -0.21 9.09
CA GLN A 58 19.24 -1.28 9.04
C GLN A 58 19.04 -2.20 7.81
N GLU A 59 17.83 -2.21 7.25
CA GLU A 59 17.46 -3.08 6.14
C GLU A 59 17.39 -2.31 4.81
N PRO A 60 17.81 -2.93 3.68
CA PRO A 60 17.72 -2.30 2.37
C PRO A 60 16.29 -2.28 1.80
N TYR A 61 15.34 -3.00 2.43
CA TYR A 61 14.00 -3.25 1.90
C TYR A 61 13.23 -1.99 1.46
N PRO A 62 13.26 -0.85 2.18
CA PRO A 62 12.56 0.36 1.72
C PRO A 62 13.13 0.90 0.41
N ALA A 63 14.45 0.97 0.29
CA ALA A 63 15.12 1.47 -0.90
C ALA A 63 14.91 0.52 -2.09
N ASP A 64 15.08 -0.78 -1.86
CA ASP A 64 14.84 -1.81 -2.88
C ASP A 64 13.38 -1.82 -3.35
N PHE A 65 12.43 -1.75 -2.41
CA PHE A 65 11.02 -1.68 -2.72
C PHE A 65 10.71 -0.45 -3.56
N HIS A 66 11.18 0.73 -3.15
CA HIS A 66 10.92 1.97 -3.87
C HIS A 66 11.52 1.95 -5.27
N CYS A 67 12.76 1.48 -5.41
CA CYS A 67 13.42 1.34 -6.71
C CYS A 67 12.65 0.39 -7.63
N ARG A 68 12.29 -0.81 -7.14
CA ARG A 68 11.51 -1.78 -7.93
C ARG A 68 10.13 -1.25 -8.28
N PHE A 69 9.45 -0.59 -7.34
CA PHE A 69 8.12 -0.02 -7.56
C PHE A 69 8.14 1.13 -8.58
N ALA A 70 9.13 2.01 -8.52
CA ALA A 70 9.29 3.11 -9.47
C ALA A 70 9.50 2.60 -10.91
N ASN A 71 10.25 1.51 -11.05
CA ASN A 71 10.54 0.86 -12.34
C ASN A 71 9.50 -0.19 -12.77
N ALA A 72 8.46 -0.42 -11.97
CA ALA A 72 7.45 -1.43 -12.25
C ALA A 72 6.43 -0.98 -13.30
N THR A 73 5.87 -1.95 -14.03
CA THR A 73 4.76 -1.71 -14.97
C THR A 73 3.52 -1.16 -14.24
N SER A 74 2.63 -0.49 -14.98
CA SER A 74 1.36 0.01 -14.43
C SER A 74 0.54 -1.08 -13.72
N ASN A 75 0.43 -2.27 -14.31
CA ASN A 75 -0.25 -3.41 -13.71
C ASN A 75 0.45 -3.87 -12.41
N ALA A 76 1.78 -3.96 -12.39
CA ALA A 76 2.52 -4.35 -11.18
C ALA A 76 2.38 -3.31 -10.05
N ARG A 77 2.27 -2.02 -10.39
CA ARG A 77 1.91 -0.94 -9.46
C ARG A 77 0.42 -0.93 -9.06
N GLY A 78 -0.36 -1.89 -9.56
CA GLY A 78 -1.75 -2.08 -9.22
C GLY A 78 -2.74 -1.20 -9.96
N GLN A 79 -2.37 -0.56 -11.08
CA GLN A 79 -3.35 0.07 -11.97
C GLN A 79 -4.13 -1.02 -12.72
N ASP A 80 -5.45 -0.87 -12.77
CA ASP A 80 -6.29 -1.64 -13.68
C ASP A 80 -6.06 -1.17 -15.11
N THR A 81 -5.25 -1.94 -15.85
CA THR A 81 -4.87 -1.63 -17.23
C THR A 81 -5.99 -1.91 -18.23
N THR A 82 -7.14 -2.45 -17.80
CA THR A 82 -8.32 -2.67 -18.64
C THR A 82 -9.23 -1.45 -18.69
N VAL A 83 -9.05 -0.50 -17.75
CA VAL A 83 -9.78 0.76 -17.74
C VAL A 83 -9.17 1.70 -18.78
N HIS A 84 -10.02 2.13 -19.71
CA HIS A 84 -9.67 3.13 -20.71
C HIS A 84 -10.69 4.26 -20.67
N ARG A 85 -10.21 5.48 -20.95
CA ARG A 85 -11.11 6.61 -21.16
C ARG A 85 -11.89 6.35 -22.44
N LEU A 86 -13.21 6.36 -22.35
CA LEU A 86 -14.07 6.38 -23.54
C LEU A 86 -13.82 7.70 -24.27
N SER A 87 -13.36 7.60 -25.52
CA SER A 87 -13.17 8.70 -26.47
C SER A 87 -14.45 9.00 -27.22
#